data_AF-A0A158EJR9-F1
#
_entry.id   AF-A0A158EJR9-F1
#
_cell.length_a   1.000
_cell.length_b   1.000
_cell.length_c   1.000
_cell.angle_alpha   90.00
_cell.angle_beta   90.00
_cell.angle_gamma   90.00
#
_symmetry.space_group_name_H-M   'P 1'
#
loop_
_entity.id
_entity.type
_entity.pdbx_description
1 polymer ?
#
loop_
_entity_poly.entity_id
_entity_poly.type
_entity_poly.pdbx_seq_one_letter_code
_entity_poly.pdbx_strand_id
1 'polypeptide(L)' 'MSAAGRPRLAIQMMAGLLYLKHAHNKSEESACKRWAEKIYIQHFMDEEYFQSCLPCDPINLVRFR' A
#
# COMPACT_ATOMS: atom_id res chain seq x y z
N MET A 1 -17.65 14.52 3.68
CA MET A 1 -17.10 14.72 5.04
C MET A 1 -16.99 13.33 5.67
N SER A 2 -15.94 12.59 5.33
CA SER A 2 -14.68 12.46 6.08
C SER A 2 -14.65 11.11 6.79
N ALA A 3 -14.18 10.07 6.08
CA ALA A 3 -13.78 8.78 6.66
C ALA A 3 -12.43 8.93 7.40
N ALA A 4 -12.34 9.94 8.27
CA ALA A 4 -11.19 10.25 9.13
C ALA A 4 -11.13 9.26 10.30
N GLY A 5 -11.07 7.97 9.97
CA GLY A 5 -11.26 6.89 10.94
C GLY A 5 -10.67 5.54 10.52
N ARG A 6 -9.73 5.47 9.57
CA ARG A 6 -8.99 4.20 9.33
C ARG A 6 -7.52 4.28 9.76
N PRO A 7 -7.22 4.43 11.06
CA PRO A 7 -5.86 4.25 11.56
C PRO A 7 -5.39 2.78 11.51
N ARG A 8 -6.26 1.82 11.18
CA ARG A 8 -5.89 0.40 11.07
C ARG A 8 -5.50 0.00 9.64
N LEU A 9 -6.28 0.43 8.65
CA LEU A 9 -6.04 0.08 7.24
C LEU A 9 -4.78 0.73 6.68
N ALA A 10 -4.51 2.00 7.02
CA ALA A 10 -3.30 2.69 6.57
C ALA A 10 -2.01 2.05 7.10
N ILE A 11 -2.01 1.53 8.34
CA ILE A 11 -0.83 0.89 8.93
C ILE A 11 -0.60 -0.49 8.31
N GLN A 12 -1.64 -1.30 8.12
CA GLN A 12 -1.52 -2.57 7.40
C GLN A 12 -1.05 -2.35 5.96
N MET A 13 -1.59 -1.34 5.28
CA MET A 13 -1.18 -0.95 3.93
C MET A 13 0.31 -0.54 3.89
N MET A 14 0.79 0.26 4.85
CA MET A 14 2.20 0.61 4.90
C MET A 14 3.09 -0.59 5.24
N ALA A 15 2.68 -1.45 6.17
CA ALA A 15 3.41 -2.66 6.54
C ALA A 15 3.51 -3.66 5.36
N GLY A 16 2.45 -3.88 4.60
CA GLY A 16 2.48 -4.75 3.43
C GLY A 16 3.30 -4.19 2.27
N LEU A 17 3.33 -2.86 2.09
CA LEU A 17 4.20 -2.20 1.10
C LEU A 17 5.67 -2.35 1.50
N LEU A 18 6.00 -2.21 2.79
CA LEU A 18 7.35 -2.48 3.31
C LEU A 18 7.74 -3.96 3.15
N TYR A 19 6.80 -4.88 3.40
CA TYR A 19 7.02 -6.30 3.16
C TYR A 19 7.30 -6.59 1.69
N LEU A 20 6.51 -6.05 0.76
CA LEU A 20 6.73 -6.20 -0.68
C LEU A 20 8.05 -5.61 -1.14
N LYS A 21 8.44 -4.46 -0.57
CA LYS A 21 9.74 -3.84 -0.81
C LYS A 21 10.87 -4.81 -0.42
N HIS A 22 10.77 -5.43 0.76
CA HIS A 22 11.77 -6.36 1.25
C HIS A 22 11.79 -7.67 0.45
N ALA A 23 10.62 -8.28 0.22
CA ALA A 23 10.49 -9.57 -0.46
C ALA A 23 10.92 -9.51 -1.94
N HIS A 24 10.70 -8.38 -2.63
CA HIS A 24 11.10 -8.21 -4.02
C HIS A 24 12.39 -7.40 -4.21
N ASN A 25 12.96 -6.86 -3.13
CA ASN A 25 14.15 -5.98 -3.14
C ASN A 25 14.06 -4.86 -4.20
N LYS A 26 12.86 -4.26 -4.35
CA LYS A 26 12.60 -3.19 -5.31
C LYS A 26 12.33 -1.84 -4.65
N SER A 27 12.33 -0.78 -5.45
CA SER A 27 12.02 0.59 -5.00
C SER A 27 10.56 0.74 -4.56
N GLU A 28 10.33 1.67 -3.64
CA GLU A 28 9.05 2.10 -3.07
C GLU A 28 8.01 2.40 -4.16
N GLU A 29 8.42 3.08 -5.23
CA GLU A 29 7.56 3.34 -6.40
C GLU A 29 7.06 2.06 -7.05
N SER A 30 7.94 1.08 -7.22
CA SER A 30 7.59 -0.18 -7.86
C SER A 30 6.72 -1.05 -6.96
N ALA A 31 6.86 -0.94 -5.64
CA ALA A 31 5.98 -1.60 -4.68
C ALA A 31 4.56 -1.00 -4.74
N CYS A 32 4.44 0.33 -4.77
CA CYS A 32 3.14 1.00 -4.91
C CYS A 32 2.48 0.71 -6.27
N LYS A 33 3.24 0.70 -7.37
CA LYS A 33 2.72 0.31 -8.70
C LYS A 33 2.24 -1.15 -8.73
N ARG A 34 3.02 -2.06 -8.15
CA ARG A 34 2.66 -3.49 -8.04
C ARG A 34 1.37 -3.70 -7.25
N TRP A 35 1.16 -2.92 -6.19
CA TRP A 35 -0.08 -2.94 -5.42
C TRP A 35 -1.29 -2.55 -6.29
N ALA A 36 -1.16 -1.50 -7.10
CA ALA A 36 -2.23 -1.05 -8.01
C ALA A 36 -2.50 -2.04 -9.16
N GLU A 37 -1.48 -2.80 -9.60
CA GLU A 37 -1.59 -3.79 -10.68
C GLU A 37 -2.19 -5.14 -10.24
N LYS A 38 -2.06 -5.50 -8.96
CA LYS A 38 -2.37 -6.86 -8.48
C LYS A 38 -3.54 -6.84 -7.50
N ILE A 39 -4.71 -7.26 -7.97
CA ILE A 39 -5.93 -7.45 -7.15
C ILE A 39 -5.67 -8.28 -5.89
N TYR A 40 -4.86 -9.35 -5.99
CA TYR A 40 -4.50 -10.18 -4.84
C TYR A 40 -3.81 -9.40 -3.71
N ILE A 41 -2.95 -8.44 -4.07
CA ILE A 41 -2.23 -7.63 -3.09
C ILE A 41 -3.19 -6.66 -2.40
N GLN A 42 -4.14 -6.08 -3.13
CA GLN A 42 -5.17 -5.21 -2.55
C GLN A 42 -6.05 -6.00 -1.58
N HIS A 43 -6.47 -7.21 -1.97
CA HIS A 43 -7.26 -8.08 -1.11
C HIS A 43 -6.50 -8.50 0.16
N PHE A 44 -5.19 -8.78 0.05
CA PHE A 44 -4.34 -9.06 1.21
C PHE A 44 -4.25 -7.87 2.20
N MET A 45 -4.46 -6.66 1.69
CA MET A 45 -4.40 -5.42 2.46
C MET A 45 -5.77 -4.99 3.00
N ASP A 46 -6.74 -5.93 3.00
CA ASP A 46 -8.10 -5.71 3.47
C ASP A 46 -8.86 -4.65 2.65
N GLU A 47 -8.46 -4.42 1.38
CA GLU A 47 -9.27 -3.62 0.46
C GLU A 47 -10.47 -4.44 -0.04
N GLU A 48 -11.65 -3.90 0.26
CA GLU A 48 -12.94 -4.46 -0.15
C GLU A 48 -13.26 -4.15 -1.62
N TYR A 49 -12.65 -3.08 -2.16
CA TYR A 49 -12.86 -2.63 -3.53
C TYR A 49 -11.55 -2.51 -4.29
N PHE A 50 -11.57 -2.92 -5.57
CA PHE A 50 -10.42 -2.74 -6.44
C PHE A 50 -10.17 -1.26 -6.73
N GLN A 51 -8.97 -0.78 -6.40
CA GLN A 51 -8.50 0.56 -6.70
C GLN A 51 -7.32 0.50 -7.68
N SER A 52 -7.50 1.08 -8.86
CA SER A 52 -6.41 1.24 -9.84
C SER A 52 -5.46 2.40 -9.50
N CYS A 53 -5.84 3.26 -8.55
CA CYS A 53 -5.02 4.36 -8.07
C CYS A 53 -3.97 3.88 -7.07
N LEU A 54 -2.87 4.62 -6.96
CA LEU A 54 -1.85 4.33 -5.95
C LEU A 54 -2.43 4.54 -4.53
N PRO A 55 -2.11 3.65 -3.57
CA PRO A 55 -2.67 3.73 -2.22
C PRO A 55 -2.08 4.89 -1.42
N CYS A 56 -0.86 5.29 -1.75
CA CYS A 56 -0.12 6.35 -1.11
C CYS A 56 1.05 6.80 -2.00
N ASP A 57 1.47 8.05 -1.87
CA ASP A 57 2.71 8.50 -2.49
C ASP A 57 3.90 7.69 -1.96
N PRO A 58 4.79 7.20 -2.83
CA PRO A 58 5.96 6.40 -2.43
C PRO A 58 6.89 7.16 -1.48
N ILE A 59 6.86 8.50 -1.51
CA ILE A 59 7.58 9.36 -0.56
C ILE A 59 7.11 9.14 0.88
N ASN A 60 5.81 8.87 1.10
CA ASN A 60 5.30 8.57 2.44
C ASN A 60 5.84 7.25 2.96
N LEU A 61 6.11 6.27 2.08
CA LEU A 61 6.72 5.01 2.47
C LEU A 61 8.18 5.19 2.93
N VAL A 62 8.92 6.10 2.29
CA VAL A 62 10.27 6.50 2.74
C VAL A 62 10.22 7.18 4.10
N ARG A 63 9.21 8.04 4.31
CA ARG A 63 9.01 8.80 5.56
C ARG A 63 8.54 7.96 6.74
N PHE A 64 7.94 6.79 6.49
CA PHE A 64 7.45 5.86 7.50
C PHE A 64 8.54 4.92 8.04
N ARG A 65 9.79 5.02 7.55
CA ARG A 65 10.93 4.23 8.02
C ARG A 65 11.41 4.65 9.41
#